data_AF-A0A7X7V662-F1
#
_entry.id   AF-A0A7X7V662-F1
#
_cell.length_a   1.000
_cell.length_b   1.000
_cell.length_c   1.000
_cell.angle_alpha   90.00
_cell.angle_beta   90.00
_cell.angle_gamma   90.00
#
_symmetry.space_group_name_H-M   'P 1'
#
loop_
_entity.id
_entity.type
_entity.pdbx_description
1 polymer ?
#
loop_
_entity_poly.entity_id
_entity_poly.type
_entity_poly.pdbx_seq_one_letter_code
_entity_poly.pdbx_strand_id
1 'polypeptide(L)'
;AMTGRIGAERGWPRPNREQFVHEIEHGAMIVGSPETVAQKLAGVIRTLGAQRASLKISAGTLAHEHLMTSIELYGTQVVPMVRELLV
;
A
#
# COMPACT_ATOMS: atom_id res chain seq x y z
N ALA A 1 2.05 -7.34 17.59
CA ALA A 1 0.82 -7.92 18.19
C ALA A 1 -0.14 -8.51 17.15
N MET A 2 -0.56 -7.75 16.13
CA MET A 2 -1.55 -8.20 15.14
C MET A 2 -1.08 -9.37 14.26
N THR A 3 0.04 -9.23 13.56
CA THR A 3 0.52 -10.27 12.63
C THR A 3 1.22 -11.44 13.33
N GLY A 4 1.82 -11.22 14.50
CA GLY A 4 2.49 -12.27 15.28
C GLY A 4 1.53 -13.11 16.13
N ARG A 5 0.88 -12.49 17.13
CA ARG A 5 0.04 -13.21 18.10
C ARG A 5 -1.32 -13.59 17.52
N ILE A 6 -2.07 -12.61 17.03
CA ILE A 6 -3.39 -12.86 16.42
C ILE A 6 -3.23 -13.67 15.12
N GLY A 7 -2.18 -13.41 14.35
CA GLY A 7 -1.86 -14.19 13.16
C GLY A 7 -1.65 -15.68 13.47
N ALA A 8 -0.86 -16.02 14.49
CA ALA A 8 -0.65 -17.41 14.90
C ALA A 8 -1.97 -18.11 15.31
N GLU A 9 -2.85 -17.43 16.05
CA GLU A 9 -4.18 -17.95 16.42
C GLU A 9 -5.08 -18.17 15.19
N ARG A 10 -4.88 -17.40 14.11
CA ARG A 10 -5.65 -17.46 12.86
C ARG A 10 -5.02 -18.29 11.76
N GLY A 11 -3.89 -18.96 12.04
CA GLY A 11 -3.16 -19.75 11.05
C GLY A 11 -2.41 -18.92 10.00
N TRP A 12 -2.19 -17.62 10.23
CA TRP A 12 -1.36 -16.81 9.35
C TRP A 12 0.12 -17.20 9.49
N PRO A 13 0.88 -17.24 8.38
CA PRO A 13 2.31 -17.47 8.45
C PRO A 13 2.99 -16.39 9.29
N ARG A 14 4.09 -16.76 9.96
CA ARG A 14 4.89 -15.79 10.70
C ARG A 14 5.39 -14.71 9.74
N PRO A 15 5.40 -13.43 10.16
CA PRO A 15 5.95 -12.35 9.34
C PRO A 15 7.39 -12.67 8.91
N ASN A 16 7.61 -12.58 7.61
CA ASN A 16 8.90 -12.83 6.97
C ASN A 16 9.29 -11.59 6.16
N ARG A 17 10.55 -11.16 6.26
CA ARG A 17 11.09 -10.04 5.48
C ARG A 17 11.07 -10.31 3.98
N GLU A 18 11.42 -11.52 3.55
CA GLU A 18 11.41 -11.89 2.12
C GLU A 18 9.98 -11.87 1.57
N GLN A 19 9.00 -12.36 2.34
CA GLN A 19 7.60 -12.26 1.97
C GLN A 19 7.15 -10.80 1.85
N PHE A 20 7.59 -9.93 2.76
CA PHE A 20 7.32 -8.49 2.66
C PHE A 20 7.91 -7.89 1.38
N VAL A 21 9.17 -8.19 1.06
CA VAL A 21 9.85 -7.73 -0.17
C VAL A 21 9.11 -8.22 -1.42
N HIS A 22 8.79 -9.52 -1.46
CA HIS A 22 8.01 -10.09 -2.55
C HIS A 22 6.65 -9.40 -2.73
N GLU A 23 5.94 -9.08 -1.65
CA GLU A 23 4.64 -8.42 -1.72
C GLU A 23 4.72 -6.96 -2.19
N ILE A 24 5.78 -6.22 -1.84
CA ILE A 24 5.96 -4.85 -2.36
C ILE A 24 6.41 -4.83 -3.81
N GLU A 25 7.19 -5.82 -4.26
CA GLU A 25 7.69 -5.92 -5.64
C GLU A 25 6.66 -6.52 -6.61
N HIS A 26 6.02 -7.62 -6.21
CA HIS A 26 5.19 -8.45 -7.09
C HIS A 26 3.76 -8.64 -6.58
N GLY A 27 3.51 -8.40 -5.29
CA GLY A 27 2.20 -8.62 -4.67
C GLY A 27 1.32 -7.38 -4.60
N ALA A 28 0.33 -7.44 -3.70
CA ALA A 28 -0.76 -6.46 -3.63
C ALA A 28 -0.43 -5.22 -2.78
N MET A 29 0.71 -5.21 -2.07
CA MET A 29 1.09 -4.07 -1.26
C MET A 29 1.55 -2.89 -2.11
N ILE A 30 0.83 -1.77 -2.00
CA ILE A 30 1.17 -0.51 -2.65
C ILE A 30 1.89 0.37 -1.64
N VAL A 31 3.19 0.12 -1.47
CA VAL A 31 4.06 0.76 -0.46
C VAL A 31 5.36 1.18 -1.10
N GLY A 32 5.82 2.40 -0.82
CA GLY A 32 7.08 2.94 -1.35
C GLY A 32 7.08 4.46 -1.38
N SER A 33 7.91 5.03 -2.27
CA SER A 33 7.87 6.47 -2.58
C SER A 33 6.54 6.85 -3.26
N PRO A 34 6.18 8.15 -3.30
CA PRO A 34 5.00 8.61 -4.04
C PRO A 34 4.97 8.11 -5.49
N GLU A 35 6.12 8.11 -6.17
CA GLU A 35 6.26 7.62 -7.54
C GLU A 35 6.04 6.11 -7.65
N THR A 36 6.62 5.32 -6.73
CA THR A 36 6.40 3.87 -6.67
C THR A 36 4.91 3.54 -6.50
N VAL A 37 4.26 4.24 -5.56
CA VAL A 37 2.84 4.08 -5.28
C VAL A 37 2.00 4.49 -6.48
N ALA A 38 2.31 5.61 -7.14
CA ALA A 38 1.57 6.10 -8.30
C ALA A 38 1.65 5.13 -9.48
N GLN A 39 2.85 4.65 -9.82
CA GLN A 39 3.05 3.69 -10.90
C GLN A 39 2.28 2.38 -10.65
N LYS A 40 2.39 1.83 -9.44
CA LYS A 40 1.71 0.57 -9.09
C LYS A 40 0.19 0.75 -9.07
N LEU A 41 -0.32 1.87 -8.54
CA LEU A 41 -1.75 2.16 -8.49
C LEU A 41 -2.34 2.38 -9.89
N ALA A 42 -1.66 3.14 -10.75
CA ALA A 42 -2.07 3.33 -12.15
C ALA A 42 -2.06 2.00 -12.92
N GLY A 43 -1.04 1.15 -12.70
CA GLY A 43 -0.99 -0.20 -13.25
C GLY A 43 -2.22 -1.03 -12.86
N VAL A 44 -2.53 -1.10 -11.57
CA VAL A 44 -3.72 -1.82 -11.06
C VAL A 44 -5.01 -1.27 -11.67
N ILE A 45 -5.17 0.06 -11.72
CA ILE A 45 -6.36 0.70 -12.28
C ILE A 45 -6.55 0.31 -13.75
N ARG A 46 -5.49 0.39 -14.57
CA ARG A 46 -5.55 0.00 -15.99
C ARG A 46 -5.84 -1.49 -16.15
N THR A 47 -5.13 -2.36 -15.43
CA THR A 47 -5.28 -3.81 -15.54
C THR A 47 -6.68 -4.28 -15.17
N LEU A 48 -7.30 -3.67 -14.15
CA LEU A 48 -8.62 -4.07 -13.68
C LEU A 48 -9.77 -3.28 -14.32
N GLY A 49 -9.49 -2.24 -15.12
CA GLY A 49 -10.51 -1.31 -15.60
C GLY A 49 -11.24 -0.59 -14.46
N ALA A 50 -10.57 -0.38 -13.33
CA ALA A 50 -11.18 0.15 -12.12
C ALA A 50 -11.42 1.67 -12.25
N GLN A 51 -12.58 2.15 -11.79
CA GLN A 51 -12.87 3.59 -11.75
C GLN A 51 -12.56 4.21 -10.38
N ARG A 52 -12.29 3.38 -9.37
CA ARG A 52 -12.01 3.81 -8.00
C ARG A 52 -11.03 2.86 -7.34
N ALA A 53 -10.06 3.43 -6.63
CA ALA A 53 -9.18 2.70 -5.73
C ALA A 53 -9.30 3.25 -4.31
N SER A 54 -9.14 2.37 -3.32
CA SER A 54 -9.14 2.74 -1.91
C SER A 54 -8.01 1.99 -1.22
N LEU A 55 -7.22 2.72 -0.43
CA LEU A 55 -6.04 2.19 0.25
C LEU A 55 -6.30 2.13 1.75
N LYS A 56 -5.92 1.01 2.37
CA LYS A 56 -5.79 0.91 3.82
C LYS A 56 -4.33 1.19 4.19
N ILE A 57 -4.09 2.33 4.83
CA ILE A 57 -2.74 2.82 5.13
C ILE A 57 -2.28 2.54 6.57
N SER A 58 -3.14 1.97 7.42
CA SER A 58 -2.82 1.67 8.82
C SER A 58 -2.62 0.17 9.07
N ALA A 59 -1.60 -0.16 9.87
CA ALA A 59 -1.32 -1.53 10.29
C ALA A 59 -0.85 -1.56 11.75
N GLY A 60 -1.71 -2.05 12.66
CA GLY A 60 -1.37 -2.15 14.08
C GLY A 60 -1.16 -0.77 14.73
N THR A 61 -0.10 -0.63 15.51
CA THR A 61 0.21 0.56 16.34
C THR A 61 1.15 1.53 15.63
N LEU A 62 0.82 1.97 14.41
CA LEU A 62 1.58 3.01 13.73
C LEU A 62 1.38 4.36 14.42
N ALA A 63 2.45 5.14 14.51
CA ALA A 63 2.39 6.50 15.03
C ALA A 63 1.47 7.36 14.14
N HIS A 64 0.67 8.21 14.78
CA HIS A 64 -0.30 9.06 14.08
C HIS A 64 0.37 9.97 13.05
N GLU A 65 1.52 10.53 13.37
CA GLU A 65 2.32 11.38 12.48
C GLU A 65 2.66 10.70 11.15
N HIS A 66 3.03 9.41 11.16
CA HIS A 66 3.35 8.68 9.94
C HIS A 66 2.09 8.46 9.07
N LEU A 67 0.93 8.27 9.69
CA LEU A 67 -0.34 8.17 8.97
C LEU A 67 -0.70 9.52 8.33
N MET A 68 -0.50 10.63 9.05
CA MET A 68 -0.76 11.96 8.53
C MET A 68 0.16 12.30 7.36
N THR A 69 1.47 12.02 7.46
CA THR A 69 2.41 12.18 6.35
C THR A 69 2.01 11.31 5.15
N SER A 70 1.57 10.07 5.38
CA SER A 70 1.12 9.20 4.28
C SER A 70 -0.12 9.75 3.58
N ILE A 71 -1.08 10.32 4.32
CA ILE A 71 -2.28 10.98 3.78
C ILE A 71 -1.89 12.21 2.95
N GLU A 72 -0.98 13.04 3.47
CA GLU A 72 -0.50 14.24 2.79
C GLU A 72 0.17 13.89 1.46
N LEU A 73 1.14 12.96 1.48
CA LEU A 73 1.84 12.52 0.27
C LEU A 73 0.89 11.88 -0.74
N TYR A 74 -0.08 11.09 -0.25
CA TYR A 74 -1.10 10.50 -1.13
C TYR A 74 -1.93 11.56 -1.84
N GLY A 75 -2.45 12.54 -1.10
CA GLY A 75 -3.30 13.60 -1.67
C GLY A 75 -2.55 14.59 -2.57
N THR A 76 -1.33 14.97 -2.18
CA THR A 76 -0.58 16.06 -2.83
C THR A 76 0.36 15.60 -3.95
N GLN A 77 0.84 14.35 -3.91
CA GLN A 77 1.82 13.85 -4.89
C GLN A 77 1.30 12.64 -5.67
N VAL A 78 0.75 11.63 -4.99
CA VAL A 78 0.34 10.38 -5.65
C VAL A 78 -0.88 10.60 -6.55
N VAL A 79 -1.95 11.21 -6.03
CA VAL A 79 -3.20 11.38 -6.79
C VAL A 79 -3.01 12.17 -8.10
N PRO A 80 -2.31 13.32 -8.12
CA PRO A 80 -2.02 14.02 -9.36
C PRO A 80 -1.23 13.16 -10.36
N MET A 81 -0.18 12.49 -9.91
CA MET A 81 0.69 11.67 -10.76
C MET A 81 -0.06 10.47 -11.36
N VAL A 82 -0.95 9.83 -10.58
CA VAL A 82 -1.83 8.76 -11.11
C VAL A 82 -2.77 9.28 -12.17
N ARG A 83 -3.34 10.49 -11.99
CA ARG A 83 -4.22 11.09 -13.00
C ARG A 83 -3.46 11.37 -14.29
N GLU A 84 -2.25 11.89 -14.21
CA GLU A 84 -1.37 12.12 -15.38
C GLU A 84 -1.02 10.82 -16.10
N LEU A 85 -0.75 9.74 -15.36
CA LEU A 85 -0.49 8.44 -15.95
C LEU A 85 -1.72 7.89 -16.68
N LEU A 86 -2.93 8.10 -16.16
CA LEU A 86 -4.16 7.48 -16.70
C LEU A 86 -4.84 8.26 -17.83
N VAL A 87 -4.26 9.39 -18.29
CA VAL A 87 -4.75 10.16 -19.45
C VAL A 87 -4.64 9.36 -20.74
#